data_AF-A0A2G9YBL7-F1
#
_entry.id   AF-A0A2G9YBL7-F1
#
_cell.length_a   1.000
_cell.length_b   1.000
_cell.length_c   1.000
_cell.angle_alpha   90.00
_cell.angle_beta   90.00
_cell.angle_gamma   90.00
#
_symmetry.space_group_name_H-M   'P 1'
#
loop_
_entity.id
_entity.type
_entity.pdbx_description
1 polymer ?
#
loop_
_entity_poly.entity_id
_entity_poly.type
_entity_poly.pdbx_seq_one_letter_code
_entity_poly.pdbx_strand_id
1 'polypeptide(L)'
;TQADIFQQFLAESLAVTLLGMLLGCALGWGASMLVGLFVKAPVVISWEPFALAVVFSFMVGLFFGIQPARRAAKLKPVEALR
;
A
#
# COMPACT_ATOMS: atom_id res chain seq x y z
N THR A 1 -19.28 -6.27 15.99
CA THR A 1 -19.60 -4.87 16.34
C THR A 1 -19.10 -3.93 15.24
N GLN A 2 -19.46 -2.64 15.25
CA GLN A 2 -18.93 -1.68 14.26
C GLN A 2 -17.39 -1.57 14.32
N ALA A 3 -16.82 -1.72 15.52
CA ALA A 3 -15.37 -1.70 15.72
C ALA A 3 -14.69 -2.90 15.04
N ASP A 4 -15.27 -4.10 15.12
CA ASP A 4 -14.69 -5.30 14.50
C ASP A 4 -14.62 -5.17 12.97
N ILE A 5 -15.69 -4.65 12.35
CA ILE A 5 -15.74 -4.40 10.90
C ILE A 5 -14.70 -3.34 10.51
N PHE A 6 -14.63 -2.24 11.27
CA PHE A 6 -13.63 -1.20 11.03
C PHE A 6 -12.21 -1.77 11.07
N GLN A 7 -11.89 -2.54 12.10
CA GLN A 7 -10.57 -3.14 12.29
C GLN A 7 -10.24 -4.16 11.20
N GLN A 8 -11.20 -5.00 10.78
CA GLN A 8 -10.99 -5.98 9.72
C GLN A 8 -10.68 -5.32 8.37
N PHE A 9 -11.51 -4.35 7.94
CA PHE A 9 -11.28 -3.64 6.67
C PHE A 9 -9.99 -2.81 6.69
N LEU A 10 -9.66 -2.21 7.83
CA LEU A 10 -8.41 -1.48 7.99
C LEU A 10 -7.20 -2.43 7.92
N ALA A 11 -7.29 -3.60 8.56
CA ALA A 11 -6.25 -4.62 8.52
C ALA A 11 -6.05 -5.17 7.10
N GLU A 12 -7.12 -5.46 6.35
CA GLU A 12 -7.03 -5.87 4.94
C GLU A 12 -6.38 -4.78 4.08
N SER A 13 -6.79 -3.52 4.25
CA SER A 13 -6.22 -2.39 3.51
C SER A 13 -4.71 -2.23 3.78
N LEU A 14 -4.31 -2.38 5.05
CA LEU A 14 -2.90 -2.37 5.45
C LEU A 14 -2.13 -3.57 4.89
N ALA A 15 -2.71 -4.77 4.92
CA ALA A 15 -2.09 -5.97 4.36
C ALA A 15 -1.83 -5.81 2.85
N VAL A 16 -2.82 -5.33 2.10
CA VAL A 16 -2.69 -5.05 0.66
C VAL A 16 -1.64 -3.96 0.41
N THR A 17 -1.62 -2.90 1.22
CA THR A 17 -0.61 -1.83 1.11
C THR A 17 0.81 -2.36 1.34
N LEU A 18 1.01 -3.18 2.37
CA LEU A 18 2.31 -3.78 2.69
C LEU A 18 2.78 -4.74 1.59
N LEU A 19 1.89 -5.57 1.06
CA LEU A 19 2.19 -6.43 -0.08
C LEU A 19 2.55 -5.62 -1.31
N GLY A 20 1.79 -4.56 -1.61
CA GLY A 20 2.07 -3.63 -2.70
C GLY A 20 3.44 -2.94 -2.54
N MET A 21 3.78 -2.50 -1.34
CA MET A 21 5.10 -1.92 -1.04
C MET A 21 6.23 -2.93 -1.27
N LEU A 22 6.12 -4.14 -0.74
CA LEU A 22 7.12 -5.19 -0.92
C LEU A 22 7.34 -5.52 -2.40
N LEU A 23 6.24 -5.74 -3.14
CA LEU A 23 6.29 -6.02 -4.57
C LEU A 23 6.84 -4.83 -5.35
N GLY A 24 6.41 -3.61 -5.04
CA GLY A 24 6.90 -2.38 -5.67
C GLY A 24 8.40 -2.18 -5.45
N CYS A 25 8.91 -2.44 -4.25
CA CYS A 25 10.34 -2.38 -3.94
C CYS A 25 11.13 -3.44 -4.73
N ALA A 26 10.66 -4.68 -4.75
CA ALA A 26 11.31 -5.76 -5.48
C ALA A 26 11.35 -5.49 -6.99
N LEU A 27 10.22 -5.03 -7.56
CA LEU A 27 10.12 -4.67 -8.97
C LEU A 27 10.97 -3.44 -9.31
N GLY A 28 10.96 -2.40 -8.48
CA GLY A 28 11.77 -1.19 -8.69
C GLY A 28 13.27 -1.49 -8.66
N TRP A 29 13.71 -2.33 -7.71
CA TRP A 29 15.09 -2.80 -7.65
C TRP A 29 15.44 -3.64 -8.89
N GLY A 30 14.62 -4.64 -9.23
CA GLY A 30 14.85 -5.52 -10.37
C GLY A 30 14.88 -4.76 -11.70
N ALA A 31 13.96 -3.82 -11.91
CA ALA A 31 13.92 -2.96 -13.08
C ALA A 31 15.17 -2.07 -13.16
N SER A 32 15.62 -1.50 -12.04
CA SER A 32 16.83 -0.68 -12.00
C SER A 32 18.06 -1.48 -12.41
N MET A 33 18.21 -2.72 -11.91
CA MET A 33 19.28 -3.63 -12.32
C MET A 33 19.22 -3.98 -13.81
N LEU A 34 18.04 -4.29 -14.34
CA LEU A 34 17.85 -4.58 -15.76
C LEU A 34 18.26 -3.40 -16.64
N VAL A 35 17.80 -2.19 -16.31
CA VAL A 35 18.18 -0.97 -17.04
C VAL A 35 19.69 -0.74 -16.95
N GLY A 36 20.30 -0.96 -15.78
CA GLY A 36 21.76 -0.89 -15.60
C GLY A 36 22.54 -1.78 -16.56
N LEU A 37 22.06 -3.01 -16.79
CA LEU A 37 22.67 -3.95 -17.74
C LEU A 37 22.59 -3.44 -19.19
N PHE A 38 21.47 -2.84 -19.59
CA PHE A 38 21.31 -2.30 -20.95
C PHE A 38 22.12 -1.04 -21.19
N VAL A 39 22.14 -0.12 -20.21
CA VAL A 39 22.78 1.20 -20.35
C VAL A 39 24.28 1.15 -20.02
N LYS A 40 24.78 0.04 -19.46
CA LYS A 40 26.17 -0.13 -18.97
C LYS A 40 26.58 0.99 -17.99
N ALA A 41 25.63 1.54 -17.27
CA ALA A 41 25.84 2.60 -16.29
C ALA A 41 25.73 2.05 -14.87
N PRO A 42 26.51 2.58 -13.91
CA PRO A 42 26.39 2.20 -12.51
C PRO A 42 25.00 2.61 -12.00
N VAL A 43 24.22 1.62 -11.53
CA VAL A 43 22.94 1.86 -10.88
C VAL A 43 23.21 2.26 -9.44
N VAL A 44 22.94 3.52 -9.10
CA VAL A 44 23.05 4.02 -7.73
C VAL A 44 21.65 4.07 -7.12
N ILE A 45 21.42 3.26 -6.09
CA ILE A 45 20.18 3.27 -5.34
C ILE A 45 20.31 4.29 -4.22
N SER A 46 19.64 5.43 -4.39
CA SER A 46 19.60 6.49 -3.37
C SER A 46 18.53 6.20 -2.31
N TRP A 47 18.89 6.35 -1.04
CA TRP A 47 17.99 6.06 0.09
C TRP A 47 16.85 7.09 0.21
N GLU A 48 17.10 8.34 -0.14
CA GLU A 48 16.14 9.45 -0.02
C GLU A 48 14.85 9.22 -0.82
N PRO A 49 14.88 8.97 -2.14
CA PRO A 49 13.66 8.69 -2.91
C PRO A 49 13.00 7.37 -2.48
N PHE A 50 13.78 6.39 -2.00
CA PHE A 50 13.24 5.15 -1.47
C PHE A 50 12.40 5.40 -0.21
N ALA A 51 12.94 6.13 0.77
CA ALA A 51 12.22 6.49 1.98
C ALA A 51 10.97 7.32 1.68
N LEU A 52 11.07 8.28 0.75
CA LEU A 52 9.93 9.09 0.33
C LEU A 52 8.82 8.23 -0.31
N ALA A 53 9.19 7.28 -1.18
CA ALA A 53 8.23 6.36 -1.79
C ALA A 53 7.53 5.47 -0.75
N VAL A 54 8.26 4.95 0.25
CA VAL A 54 7.69 4.15 1.34
C VAL A 54 6.71 4.96 2.17
N VAL A 55 7.10 6.16 2.62
CA VAL A 55 6.22 7.04 3.41
C VAL A 55 4.98 7.42 2.63
N PHE A 56 5.14 7.81 1.36
CA PHE A 56 4.01 8.18 0.51
C PHE A 56 3.05 7.01 0.29
N SER A 57 3.57 5.80 0.03
CA SER A 57 2.74 4.60 -0.16
C SER A 57 1.95 4.24 1.11
N PHE A 58 2.59 4.36 2.28
CA PHE A 58 1.93 4.15 3.57
C PHE A 58 0.82 5.18 3.84
N MET A 59 1.07 6.46 3.53
CA MET A 59 0.06 7.52 3.65
C MET A 59 -1.14 7.25 2.75
N VAL A 60 -0.91 6.89 1.49
CA VAL A 60 -1.97 6.54 0.53
C VAL A 60 -2.76 5.34 1.03
N GLY A 61 -2.09 4.26 1.43
CA GLY A 61 -2.74 3.05 1.94
C GLY A 61 -3.59 3.29 3.19
N LEU A 62 -3.10 4.10 4.13
CA LEU A 62 -3.88 4.50 5.31
C LEU A 62 -5.09 5.35 4.94
N PHE A 63 -4.91 6.35 4.07
CA PHE A 63 -6.00 7.25 3.70
C PHE A 63 -7.14 6.49 3.01
N PHE A 64 -6.78 5.66 2.03
CA PHE A 64 -7.74 4.81 1.31
C PHE A 64 -8.21 3.60 2.10
N GLY A 65 -7.57 3.20 3.21
CA GLY A 65 -8.08 2.15 4.09
C GLY A 65 -9.06 2.66 5.15
N ILE A 66 -8.76 3.82 5.75
CA ILE A 66 -9.56 4.38 6.86
C ILE A 66 -10.93 4.85 6.35
N GLN A 67 -10.98 5.53 5.21
CA GLN A 67 -12.23 6.09 4.68
C GLN A 67 -13.30 5.02 4.37
N PRO A 68 -13.01 3.94 3.62
CA PRO A 68 -13.97 2.88 3.37
C PRO A 68 -14.26 2.05 4.62
N ALA A 69 -13.26 1.77 5.47
CA ALA A 69 -13.50 1.06 6.73
C ALA A 69 -14.50 1.81 7.63
N ARG A 70 -14.40 3.14 7.72
CA ARG A 70 -15.37 3.97 8.44
C ARG A 70 -16.76 3.93 7.81
N ARG A 71 -16.84 3.85 6.49
CA ARG A 71 -18.12 3.74 5.77
C ARG A 71 -18.76 2.36 6.00
N ALA A 72 -17.98 1.28 5.94
CA ALA A 72 -18.38 -0.09 6.20
C ALA A 72 -18.93 -0.27 7.63
N ALA A 73 -18.22 0.25 8.62
CA ALA A 73 -18.62 0.14 10.03
C ALA A 73 -19.93 0.86 10.38
N LYS A 74 -20.32 1.88 9.59
CA LYS A 74 -21.54 2.68 9.82
C LYS A 74 -22.76 2.19 9.04
N LEU A 75 -22.61 1.22 8.13
CA LEU A 75 -23.72 0.67 7.35
C LEU A 75 -24.67 -0.10 8.27
N LYS A 76 -25.99 0.13 8.08
CA LYS A 76 -27.00 -0.65 8.79
C LYS A 76 -27.02 -2.08 8.25
N PRO A 77 -27.17 -3.12 9.09
CA PRO A 77 -27.16 -4.51 8.64
C PRO A 77 -28.16 -4.81 7.52
N VAL A 78 -29.33 -4.16 7.55
CA VAL A 78 -30.39 -4.30 6.54
C VAL A 78 -29.96 -3.74 5.19
N GLU A 79 -29.16 -2.67 5.17
CA GLU A 79 -28.61 -2.06 3.94
C GLU A 79 -27.41 -2.86 3.40
N ALA A 80 -26.67 -3.56 4.27
CA ALA A 80 -25.52 -4.38 3.87
C ALA A 80 -25.91 -5.71 3.21
N LEU A 81 -27.12 -6.21 3.46
CA LEU A 81 -27.65 -7.47 2.91
C LEU A 81 -28.47 -7.30 1.62
N ARG A 82 -28.78 -6.07 1.23
CA ARG A 82 -29.55 -5.74 0.03
C ARG A 82 -28.63 -5.43 -1.15
#